data_AF-A0A951RUU4-F1
#
_entry.id   AF-A0A951RUU4-F1
#
_cell.length_a   1.000
_cell.length_b   1.000
_cell.length_c   1.000
_cell.angle_alpha   90.00
_cell.angle_beta   90.00
_cell.angle_gamma   90.00
#
_symmetry.space_group_name_H-M   'P 1'
#
loop_
_entity.id
_entity.type
_entity.pdbx_description
1 polymer ?
#
loop_
_entity_poly.entity_id
_entity_poly.type
_entity_poly.pdbx_seq_one_letter_code
_entity_poly.pdbx_strand_id
1 'polypeptide(L)' 'MAMNIDTLKGKIADLLTDMLERDNTSIDEFATRLATAVVEEVQSADIIYTSGLVAPSGGGPVTGTFEGNLV' A
#
# COMPACT_ATOMS: atom_id res chain seq x y z
N MET A 1 9.39 -3.61 2.04
CA MET A 1 10.03 -2.50 1.30
C MET A 1 9.54 -1.19 1.91
N ALA A 2 10.39 -0.17 2.00
CA ALA A 2 9.95 1.14 2.48
C ALA A 2 8.92 1.71 1.49
N MET A 3 7.89 2.38 2.02
CA MET A 3 6.93 3.18 1.25
C MET A 3 7.68 3.92 0.13
N ASN A 4 7.28 3.71 -1.13
CA ASN A 4 7.89 4.43 -2.24
C ASN A 4 7.32 5.85 -2.24
N ILE A 5 7.92 6.70 -1.41
CA ILE A 5 7.54 8.09 -1.18
C ILE A 5 7.44 8.84 -2.51
N ASP A 6 8.28 8.50 -3.49
CA ASP A 6 8.25 9.12 -4.82
C ASP A 6 7.01 8.73 -5.62
N THR A 7 6.56 7.47 -5.54
CA THR A 7 5.30 7.00 -6.16
C THR A 7 4.09 7.68 -5.53
N LEU A 8 4.01 7.71 -4.20
CA LEU A 8 2.90 8.34 -3.49
C LEU A 8 2.84 9.85 -3.78
N LYS A 9 4.00 10.52 -3.80
CA LYS A 9 4.11 11.93 -4.16
C LYS A 9 3.60 12.19 -5.58
N GLY A 10 3.92 11.33 -6.55
CA GLY A 10 3.39 11.42 -7.92
C GLY A 10 1.86 11.35 -7.95
N LYS A 11 1.28 10.33 -7.31
CA LYS A 11 -0.19 10.16 -7.21
C LYS A 11 -0.88 11.38 -6.60
N ILE A 12 -0.31 11.96 -5.53
CA ILE A 12 -0.86 13.15 -4.86
C ILE A 12 -0.80 14.39 -5.77
N ALA A 13 0.30 14.57 -6.50
CA ALA A 13 0.45 15.70 -7.42
C ALA A 13 -0.55 15.64 -8.58
N ASP A 14 -0.79 14.45 -9.14
CA ASP A 14 -1.78 14.25 -10.20
C ASP A 14 -3.20 14.54 -9.69
N LEU A 15 -3.50 14.07 -8.47
CA LEU A 15 -4.77 14.33 -7.78
C LEU A 15 -5.03 15.82 -7.56
N LEU A 16 -4.00 16.55 -7.11
CA LEU A 16 -4.11 17.99 -6.94
C LEU A 16 -4.29 18.72 -8.27
N THR A 17 -3.58 18.29 -9.32
CA THR A 17 -3.71 18.88 -10.66
C THR A 17 -5.12 18.71 -11.21
N ASP A 18 -5.68 17.50 -11.10
CA ASP A 18 -7.06 17.17 -11.51
C ASP A 18 -8.12 17.97 -10.71
N MET A 19 -7.88 18.22 -9.42
CA MET A 19 -8.79 19.02 -8.60
C MET A 19 -8.67 20.53 -8.85
N LEU A 20 -7.50 21.04 -9.25
CA LEU A 20 -7.30 22.46 -9.59
C LEU A 20 -8.00 22.85 -10.90
N GLU A 21 -8.24 21.88 -11.80
CA GLU A 21 -8.99 22.08 -13.04
C GLU A 21 -10.51 22.06 -12.85
N ARG A 22 -10.99 21.74 -11.64
CA ARG A 22 -12.42 21.61 -11.29
C ARG A 22 -12.87 22.74 -10.37
N ASP A 23 -14.11 23.21 -10.57
CA ASP A 23 -14.72 24.26 -9.74
C ASP A 23 -14.82 23.83 -8.25
N ASN A 24 -14.75 24.81 -7.36
CA ASN A 24 -14.53 24.84 -5.90
C ASN A 24 -15.33 23.90 -4.96
N THR A 25 -15.91 22.78 -5.40
CA THR A 25 -16.86 21.96 -4.61
C THR A 25 -16.38 20.58 -4.17
N SER A 26 -15.12 20.18 -4.36
CA SER A 26 -14.74 18.77 -4.20
C SER A 26 -13.69 18.46 -3.12
N ILE A 27 -13.62 19.25 -2.04
CA ILE A 27 -12.67 18.98 -0.92
C ILE A 27 -12.86 17.56 -0.35
N ASP A 28 -14.11 17.09 -0.22
CA ASP A 28 -14.41 15.72 0.23
C ASP A 28 -13.97 14.64 -0.79
N GLU A 29 -14.07 14.93 -2.09
CA GLU A 29 -13.60 14.03 -3.15
C GLU A 29 -12.07 13.92 -3.12
N PHE A 30 -11.39 15.06 -2.99
CA PHE A 30 -9.95 15.12 -2.84
C PHE A 30 -9.49 14.34 -1.61
N ALA A 31 -10.12 14.59 -0.45
CA ALA A 31 -9.79 13.90 0.80
C ALA A 31 -9.99 12.38 0.69
N THR A 32 -11.07 11.95 0.05
CA THR A 32 -11.35 10.52 -0.18
C THR A 32 -10.28 9.89 -1.06
N ARG A 33 -9.95 10.51 -2.19
CA ARG A 33 -8.96 9.98 -3.14
C ARG A 33 -7.54 9.99 -2.58
N LEU A 34 -7.19 10.99 -1.78
CA LEU A 34 -5.92 11.04 -1.04
C LEU A 34 -5.83 9.88 -0.04
N ALA A 35 -6.88 9.65 0.75
CA ALA A 35 -6.92 8.55 1.71
C ALA A 35 -6.77 7.18 1.03
N THR A 36 -7.46 6.97 -0.10
CA THR A 36 -7.32 5.74 -0.89
C THR A 36 -5.90 5.53 -1.39
N ALA A 37 -5.26 6.56 -1.96
CA ALA A 37 -3.89 6.44 -2.46
C ALA A 37 -2.89 6.08 -1.35
N VAL A 38 -3.07 6.63 -0.15
CA VAL A 38 -2.24 6.29 1.02
C VAL A 38 -2.48 4.83 1.45
N VAL A 39 -3.73 4.39 1.53
CA VAL A 39 -4.08 3.02 1.94
C VAL A 39 -3.55 1.98 0.95
N GLU A 40 -3.66 2.23 -0.36
CA GLU A 40 -3.12 1.31 -1.39
C GLU A 40 -1.62 1.12 -1.25
N GLU A 41 -0.87 2.20 -1.04
CA GLU A 41 0.59 2.12 -0.87
C GLU A 41 0.97 1.42 0.44
N VAL A 42 0.20 1.62 1.52
CA VAL A 42 0.41 0.90 2.79
C VAL A 42 0.07 -0.59 2.66
N GLN A 43 -1.01 -0.94 1.96
CA GLN A 43 -1.44 -2.33 1.76
C GLN A 43 -0.58 -3.10 0.75
N SER A 44 0.14 -2.41 -0.13
CA SER A 44 1.11 -3.01 -1.06
C SER A 44 2.37 -3.57 -0.39
N ALA A 45 2.37 -3.70 0.94
CA ALA A 45 3.44 -4.33 1.69
C ALA A 45 3.57 -5.82 1.32
N ASP A 46 4.47 -6.11 0.38
CA ASP A 46 4.83 -7.48 0.03
C ASP A 46 5.47 -8.18 1.24
N ILE A 47 4.89 -9.32 1.63
CA ILE A 47 5.50 -10.23 2.59
C ILE A 47 6.60 -11.00 1.86
N ILE A 48 7.85 -10.55 2.00
CA ILE A 48 9.01 -11.27 1.50
C ILE A 48 9.36 -12.37 2.52
N TYR A 49 9.02 -13.62 2.21
CA TYR A 49 9.49 -14.77 2.99
C TYR A 49 11.00 -14.96 2.74
N THR A 50 11.83 -14.62 3.73
CA THR A 50 13.31 -14.70 3.65
C THR A 50 13.84 -16.13 3.79
N SER A 51 13.03 -17.04 4.33
CA SER A 51 13.33 -18.47 4.44
C SER A 51 12.29 -19.29 3.68
N GLY A 52 12.76 -20.37 3.05
CA GLY A 52 11.89 -21.30 2.34
C GLY A 52 10.85 -21.87 3.29
N LEU A 53 9.57 -21.70 2.95
CA LEU A 53 8.44 -22.37 3.56
C LEU A 53 8.74 -23.89 3.56
N VAL A 54 9.18 -24.48 4.68
CA VAL A 54 9.53 -25.91 4.76
C VAL A 54 8.28 -26.71 5.12
N ALA A 55 7.85 -27.59 4.22
CA ALA A 55 6.74 -28.49 4.50
C ALA A 55 7.10 -29.43 5.67
N PRO A 56 6.22 -29.58 6.69
CA PRO A 56 6.48 -30.49 7.79
C PRO A 56 6.60 -31.94 7.27
N SER A 57 7.53 -32.71 7.85
CA SER A 57 7.92 -34.05 7.41
C SER A 57 6.80 -35.11 7.42
N GLY A 58 5.64 -34.79 7.97
CA GLY A 58 4.43 -35.65 7.97
C GLY A 58 3.37 -35.26 6.94
N GLY A 59 3.60 -34.24 6.11
CA GLY A 59 2.59 -33.64 5.24
C GLY A 59 1.64 -32.74 6.04
N GLY A 60 1.49 -31.50 5.60
CA GLY A 60 0.68 -30.50 6.29
C GLY A 60 0.86 -29.11 5.70
N PRO A 61 0.04 -28.14 6.11
CA PRO A 61 0.15 -26.77 5.63
C PRO A 61 1.53 -26.20 5.98
N VAL A 62 2.16 -25.57 5.00
CA VAL A 62 3.47 -24.95 5.20
C VAL A 62 3.27 -23.64 5.95
N THR A 63 3.89 -23.53 7.13
CA THR A 63 3.78 -22.36 8.00
C THR A 63 5.13 -21.66 8.11
N GLY A 64 5.11 -20.33 8.20
CA GLY A 64 6.30 -19.50 8.39
C GLY A 64 5.99 -18.33 9.31
N THR A 65 6.94 -17.93 10.14
CA THR A 65 6.81 -16.76 11.02
C THR A 65 7.01 -15.50 10.21
N PHE A 66 6.01 -14.62 10.20
CA PHE A 66 6.15 -13.27 9.68
C PHE A 66 6.84 -12.39 10.73
N GLU A 67 8.09 -11.99 10.47
CA GLU A 67 8.82 -11.02 11.29
C GLU A 67 8.76 -9.64 10.63
N GLY A 68 7.58 -9.03 10.67
CA GLY A 68 7.35 -7.67 10.19
C GLY A 68 6.23 -6.98 10.95
N ASN A 69 6.07 -5.68 10.74
CA ASN A 69 4.90 -4.96 11.19
C ASN A 69 3.91 -4.86 10.02
N LEU A 70 2.69 -5.37 10.23
CA LEU A 70 1.55 -4.97 9.43
C LEU A 70 1.13 -3.59 9.97
N VAL A 71 1.31 -2.55 9.17
CA VAL A 71 0.76 -1.22 9.42
C VAL A 71 -0.50 -1.03 8.60
#